data_AF-A0A1G1WP66-F1
#
_entry.id   AF-A0A1G1WP66-F1
#
_cell.length_a   1.000
_cell.length_b   1.000
_cell.length_c   1.000
_cell.angle_alpha   90.00
_cell.angle_beta   90.00
_cell.angle_gamma   90.00
#
_symmetry.space_group_name_H-M   'P 1'
#
loop_
_entity.id
_entity.type
_entity.pdbx_description
1 polymer ?
#
loop_
_entity_poly.entity_id
_entity_poly.type
_entity_poly.pdbx_seq_one_letter_code
_entity_poly.pdbx_strand_id
1 'polypeptide(L)'
;MISSASVIGFGTGGSGGSFLLDKGRGAGVHKDDLVLVKNIYLGKIAEVSPTSSRVQLLTDPSTKIPAQTASGAIGLVTGEFGTEIKLGSVVQDDVLKIGDLVFSFGEGDVPKGLVLGKIKSVKKVSRELFQEATLEMLLEPAKLTTVFIERLP
;
A
#
# COMPACT_ATOMS: atom_id res chain seq x y z
N MET A 1 15.21 -12.47 1.03
CA MET A 1 14.57 -13.72 0.53
C MET A 1 13.10 -13.40 0.31
N ILE A 2 12.57 -13.75 -0.86
CA ILE A 2 11.15 -13.59 -1.19
C ILE A 2 10.48 -14.94 -0.92
N SER A 3 9.52 -15.00 0.01
CA SER A 3 8.72 -16.22 0.25
C SER A 3 7.33 -16.04 -0.34
N SER A 4 6.87 -16.98 -1.16
CA SER A 4 5.46 -17.02 -1.55
C SER A 4 4.58 -17.46 -0.39
N ALA A 5 3.38 -16.89 -0.28
CA ALA A 5 2.37 -17.27 0.70
C ALA A 5 0.98 -17.28 0.05
N SER A 6 0.12 -18.18 0.53
CA SER A 6 -1.27 -18.27 0.08
C SER A 6 -2.15 -17.41 0.96
N VAL A 7 -3.12 -16.73 0.37
CA VAL A 7 -4.16 -16.00 1.11
C VAL A 7 -5.21 -17.02 1.55
N ILE A 8 -5.36 -17.18 2.87
CA ILE A 8 -6.25 -18.18 3.47
C ILE A 8 -7.43 -17.57 4.22
N GLY A 9 -7.49 -16.24 4.30
CA GLY A 9 -8.62 -15.54 4.91
C GLY A 9 -8.58 -14.05 4.67
N PHE A 10 -9.76 -13.45 4.65
CA PHE A 10 -9.97 -12.01 4.59
C PHE A 10 -10.67 -11.59 5.88
N GLY A 11 -10.05 -10.67 6.62
CA GLY A 11 -10.62 -10.10 7.82
C GLY A 11 -11.09 -8.67 7.56
N THR A 12 -12.34 -8.37 7.92
CA THR A 12 -12.88 -7.00 7.96
C THR A 12 -12.81 -6.37 9.37
N GLY A 13 -11.98 -6.92 10.26
CA GLY A 13 -11.91 -6.48 11.66
C GLY A 13 -10.93 -5.33 11.89
N GLY A 14 -11.43 -4.18 12.37
CA GLY A 14 -10.69 -2.95 12.65
C GLY A 14 -11.22 -1.76 11.83
N SER A 15 -10.41 -0.71 11.68
CA SER A 15 -10.66 0.44 10.80
C SER A 15 -10.20 0.22 9.35
N GLY A 16 -9.74 -0.99 9.00
CA GLY A 16 -9.13 -1.33 7.73
C GLY A 16 -9.29 -2.81 7.34
N GLY A 17 -9.14 -3.14 6.06
CA GLY A 17 -9.12 -4.51 5.57
C GLY A 17 -7.80 -5.23 5.89
N SER A 18 -7.83 -6.55 6.08
CA SER A 18 -6.65 -7.38 6.37
C SER A 18 -6.67 -8.73 5.66
N PHE A 19 -5.49 -9.29 5.40
CA PHE A 19 -5.33 -10.69 4.94
C PHE A 19 -4.76 -11.57 6.02
N LEU A 20 -5.12 -12.85 5.96
CA LEU A 20 -4.41 -13.91 6.65
C LEU A 20 -3.62 -14.74 5.64
N LEU A 21 -2.34 -14.93 5.90
CA LEU A 21 -1.43 -15.73 5.07
C LEU A 21 -1.10 -17.06 5.76
N ASP A 22 -0.84 -18.10 4.97
CA ASP A 22 -0.46 -19.45 5.41
C ASP A 22 1.02 -19.60 5.84
N LYS A 23 1.72 -18.47 6.05
CA LYS A 23 3.11 -18.42 6.51
C LYS A 23 3.20 -17.62 7.79
N GLY A 24 3.95 -18.12 8.76
CA GLY A 24 4.22 -17.45 10.03
C GLY A 24 5.69 -17.54 10.42
N ARG A 25 5.99 -17.42 11.72
CA ARG A 25 7.35 -17.46 12.25
C ARG A 25 8.12 -18.72 11.88
N GLY A 26 7.44 -19.87 11.80
CA GLY A 26 8.06 -21.13 11.37
C GLY A 26 8.54 -21.14 9.92
N ALA A 27 8.02 -20.24 9.08
CA ALA A 27 8.49 -20.00 7.71
C ALA A 27 9.43 -18.79 7.61
N GLY A 28 9.85 -18.23 8.75
CA GLY A 28 10.74 -17.08 8.80
C GLY A 28 10.06 -15.74 8.49
N VAL A 29 8.73 -15.63 8.58
CA VAL A 29 8.01 -14.35 8.44
C VAL A 29 8.20 -13.49 9.70
N HIS A 30 8.42 -12.19 9.52
CA HIS A 30 8.61 -11.22 10.58
C HIS A 30 7.62 -10.06 10.45
N LYS A 31 7.43 -9.34 11.57
CA LYS A 31 6.67 -8.09 11.55
C LYS A 31 7.36 -7.09 10.62
N ASP A 32 6.57 -6.26 9.94
CA ASP A 32 6.99 -5.24 9.00
C ASP A 32 7.60 -5.76 7.68
N ASP A 33 7.69 -7.10 7.48
CA ASP A 33 7.95 -7.65 6.15
C ASP A 33 6.87 -7.13 5.16
N LEU A 34 7.30 -6.80 3.95
CA LEU A 34 6.43 -6.23 2.92
C LEU A 34 5.67 -7.34 2.19
N VAL A 35 4.43 -7.06 1.82
CA VAL A 35 3.58 -7.96 1.05
C VAL A 35 3.27 -7.34 -0.30
N LEU A 36 3.64 -8.06 -1.35
CA LEU A 36 3.62 -7.57 -2.72
C LEU A 36 3.26 -8.67 -3.73
N VAL A 37 2.81 -8.24 -4.90
CA VAL A 37 2.69 -9.08 -6.09
C VAL A 37 3.43 -8.39 -7.22
N LYS A 38 4.51 -9.02 -7.71
CA LYS A 38 5.51 -8.35 -8.57
C LYS A 38 6.03 -7.10 -7.83
N ASN A 39 5.89 -5.90 -8.41
CA ASN A 39 6.29 -4.63 -7.75
C ASN A 39 5.09 -3.87 -7.16
N ILE A 40 3.91 -4.48 -7.08
CA ILE A 40 2.70 -3.83 -6.55
C ILE A 40 2.64 -4.07 -5.05
N TYR A 41 2.69 -2.99 -4.28
CA TYR A 41 2.60 -3.02 -2.83
C TYR A 41 1.15 -3.26 -2.40
N LEU A 42 0.94 -4.27 -1.55
CA LEU A 42 -0.37 -4.57 -0.99
C LEU A 42 -0.46 -4.14 0.48
N GLY A 43 0.65 -4.16 1.21
CA GLY A 43 0.68 -3.91 2.64
C GLY A 43 1.93 -4.46 3.30
N LYS A 44 1.89 -4.56 4.63
CA LYS A 44 2.96 -5.14 5.44
C LYS A 44 2.44 -6.09 6.49
N ILE A 45 3.30 -6.97 6.99
CA ILE A 45 2.96 -7.90 8.06
C ILE A 45 2.80 -7.15 9.38
N ALA A 46 1.60 -7.14 9.94
CA ALA A 46 1.29 -6.48 11.21
C ALA A 46 1.43 -7.44 12.41
N GLU A 47 1.05 -8.70 12.22
CA GLU A 47 1.07 -9.72 13.28
C GLU A 47 1.60 -11.04 12.73
N VAL A 48 2.39 -11.76 13.54
CA VAL A 48 2.97 -13.06 13.16
C VAL A 48 2.67 -14.11 14.22
N SER A 49 1.94 -15.15 13.82
CA SER A 49 1.72 -16.37 14.60
C SER A 49 2.75 -17.44 14.23
N PRO A 50 2.79 -18.60 14.91
CA PRO A 50 3.73 -19.68 14.55
C PRO A 50 3.59 -20.15 13.09
N THR A 51 2.35 -20.29 12.60
CA THR A 51 2.03 -20.88 11.28
C THR A 51 1.34 -19.94 10.31
N SER A 52 0.95 -18.73 10.74
CA SER A 52 0.25 -17.75 9.91
C SER A 52 0.70 -16.32 10.24
N SER A 53 0.32 -15.38 9.39
CA SER A 53 0.59 -13.96 9.58
C SER A 53 -0.55 -13.10 9.07
N ARG A 54 -0.78 -11.95 9.72
CA ARG A 54 -1.78 -10.97 9.31
C ARG A 54 -1.14 -9.81 8.56
N VAL A 55 -1.71 -9.47 7.41
CA VAL A 55 -1.30 -8.33 6.59
C VAL A 55 -2.19 -7.13 6.92
N GLN A 56 -1.56 -5.99 7.19
CA GLN A 56 -2.20 -4.68 7.19
C GLN A 56 -2.09 -4.10 5.77
N LEU A 57 -3.21 -3.75 5.16
CA LEU A 57 -3.27 -3.29 3.78
C LEU A 57 -2.90 -1.82 3.60
N LEU A 58 -2.55 -1.45 2.37
CA LEU A 58 -2.33 -0.07 1.96
C LEU A 58 -3.56 0.84 2.22
N THR A 59 -4.76 0.27 2.20
CA THR A 59 -6.02 0.98 2.50
C THR A 59 -6.26 1.21 4.01
N ASP A 60 -5.40 0.67 4.87
CA ASP A 60 -5.51 0.90 6.32
C ASP A 60 -5.18 2.36 6.69
N PRO A 61 -5.98 3.03 7.55
CA PRO A 61 -5.76 4.43 7.94
C PRO A 61 -4.44 4.73 8.64
N SER A 62 -3.78 3.72 9.22
CA SER A 62 -2.46 3.89 9.83
C SER A 62 -1.33 3.89 8.79
N THR A 63 -1.60 3.50 7.54
CA THR A 63 -0.62 3.51 6.46
C THR A 63 -0.31 4.93 6.02
N LYS A 64 0.98 5.29 6.03
CA LYS A 64 1.51 6.56 5.54
C LYS A 64 2.79 6.28 4.77
N ILE A 65 2.80 6.56 3.46
CA ILE A 65 3.94 6.26 2.58
C ILE A 65 4.26 7.49 1.74
N PRO A 66 5.46 8.10 1.89
CA PRO A 66 5.93 9.12 0.97
C PRO A 66 5.96 8.57 -0.46
N ALA A 67 5.42 9.31 -1.40
CA ALA A 67 5.17 8.81 -2.75
C ALA A 67 5.43 9.85 -3.83
N GLN A 68 5.67 9.37 -5.04
CA GLN A 68 5.87 10.17 -6.23
C GLN A 68 5.01 9.64 -7.38
N THR A 69 4.37 10.53 -8.13
CA THR A 69 3.61 10.17 -9.33
C THR A 69 4.55 9.94 -10.52
N ALA A 70 4.08 9.24 -11.55
CA ALA A 70 4.80 9.10 -12.81
C ALA A 70 5.15 10.44 -13.47
N SER A 71 4.31 11.47 -13.27
CA SER A 71 4.58 12.84 -13.72
C SER A 71 5.52 13.64 -12.80
N GLY A 72 6.00 13.06 -11.70
CA GLY A 72 7.03 13.62 -10.84
C GLY A 72 6.55 14.33 -9.58
N ALA A 73 5.24 14.52 -9.40
CA ALA A 73 4.67 15.17 -8.22
C ALA A 73 4.91 14.36 -6.95
N ILE A 74 5.23 15.01 -5.84
CA ILE A 74 5.53 14.35 -4.56
C ILE A 74 4.40 14.62 -3.57
N GLY A 75 4.04 13.61 -2.78
CA GLY A 75 3.05 13.73 -1.72
C GLY A 75 3.10 12.57 -0.74
N LEU A 76 2.06 12.46 0.08
CA LEU A 76 1.90 11.39 1.06
C LEU A 76 0.71 10.52 0.69
N VAL A 77 0.95 9.21 0.53
CA VAL A 77 -0.11 8.23 0.37
C VAL A 77 -0.63 7.77 1.72
N THR A 78 -1.96 7.80 1.90
CA THR A 78 -2.65 7.31 3.09
C THR A 78 -3.81 6.40 2.72
N GLY A 79 -4.06 5.37 3.53
CA GLY A 79 -5.29 4.60 3.46
C GLY A 79 -6.46 5.34 4.12
N GLU A 80 -7.68 5.09 3.66
CA GLU A 80 -8.90 5.60 4.29
C GLU A 80 -9.99 4.53 4.37
N PHE A 81 -10.55 4.37 5.57
CA PHE A 81 -11.69 3.49 5.89
C PHE A 81 -11.54 2.03 5.39
N GLY A 82 -10.32 1.56 5.11
CA GLY A 82 -10.06 0.21 4.61
C GLY A 82 -10.38 -0.03 3.15
N THR A 83 -10.90 0.96 2.42
CA THR A 83 -11.35 0.80 1.03
C THR A 83 -10.75 1.82 0.07
N GLU A 84 -10.35 2.99 0.57
CA GLU A 84 -9.83 4.07 -0.27
C GLU A 84 -8.34 4.30 -0.01
N ILE A 85 -7.69 4.88 -1.01
CA ILE A 85 -6.29 5.31 -0.94
C ILE A 85 -6.29 6.75 -1.45
N LYS A 86 -5.64 7.64 -0.71
CA LYS A 86 -5.44 9.02 -1.12
C LYS A 86 -3.97 9.34 -1.27
N LEU A 87 -3.66 10.20 -2.24
CA LEU A 87 -2.41 10.93 -2.33
C LEU A 87 -2.70 12.38 -1.94
N GLY A 88 -2.23 12.79 -0.76
CA GLY A 88 -2.38 14.14 -0.24
C GLY A 88 -1.06 14.88 -0.18
N SER A 89 -1.11 16.11 0.37
CA SER A 89 0.07 16.97 0.59
C SER A 89 0.89 17.27 -0.67
N VAL A 90 0.25 17.23 -1.85
CA VAL A 90 0.89 17.60 -3.12
C VAL A 90 0.77 19.12 -3.28
N VAL A 91 1.87 19.81 -3.60
CA VAL A 91 1.83 21.28 -3.79
C VAL A 91 0.95 21.66 -4.99
N GLN A 92 0.34 22.84 -4.96
CA GLN A 92 -0.59 23.29 -6.00
C GLN A 92 0.04 23.43 -7.40
N ASP A 93 1.34 23.70 -7.47
CA ASP A 93 2.05 23.90 -8.74
C ASP A 93 2.38 22.57 -9.45
N ASP A 94 2.37 21.46 -8.71
CA ASP A 94 2.61 20.14 -9.27
C ASP A 94 1.42 19.67 -10.12
N VAL A 95 1.72 18.84 -11.12
CA VAL A 95 0.70 18.29 -12.02
C VAL A 95 0.32 16.88 -11.57
N LEU A 96 -0.97 16.71 -11.23
CA LEU A 96 -1.59 15.39 -11.02
C LEU A 96 -2.43 15.02 -12.26
N LYS A 97 -2.18 13.85 -12.83
CA LYS A 97 -2.93 13.35 -14.00
C LYS A 97 -3.67 12.07 -13.66
N ILE A 98 -4.95 12.01 -14.04
CA ILE A 98 -5.72 10.77 -13.96
C ILE A 98 -5.04 9.70 -14.82
N GLY A 99 -4.89 8.51 -14.27
CA GLY A 99 -4.19 7.40 -14.91
C GLY A 99 -2.69 7.30 -14.58
N ASP A 100 -2.09 8.31 -13.94
CA ASP A 100 -0.69 8.20 -13.52
C ASP A 100 -0.52 7.12 -12.45
N LEU A 101 0.54 6.33 -12.61
CA LEU A 101 1.00 5.43 -11.55
C LEU A 101 1.62 6.25 -10.42
N VAL A 102 1.43 5.77 -9.20
CA VAL A 102 2.03 6.33 -7.99
C VAL A 102 2.97 5.31 -7.39
N PHE A 103 4.19 5.75 -7.08
CA PHE A 103 5.28 4.90 -6.59
C PHE A 103 5.70 5.35 -5.19
N SER A 104 6.15 4.41 -4.35
CA SER A 104 6.81 4.74 -3.09
C SER A 104 8.11 5.52 -3.35
N PHE A 105 8.36 6.55 -2.54
CA PHE A 105 9.52 7.44 -2.71
C PHE A 105 10.79 6.89 -2.05
N GLY A 106 10.67 5.91 -1.15
CA GLY A 106 11.80 5.23 -0.51
C GLY A 106 12.26 5.83 0.81
N GLU A 107 11.38 6.56 1.50
CA GLU A 107 11.63 7.11 2.83
C GLU A 107 10.81 6.34 3.88
N GLY A 108 11.44 5.98 5.00
CA GLY A 108 10.83 5.17 6.06
C GLY A 108 10.90 3.66 5.77
N ASP A 109 9.81 2.95 6.07
CA ASP A 109 9.76 1.47 6.07
C ASP A 109 9.44 0.85 4.70
N VAL A 110 9.30 1.67 3.64
CA VAL A 110 8.92 1.19 2.29
C VAL A 110 9.98 1.62 1.29
N PRO A 111 10.60 0.70 0.54
CA PRO A 111 11.68 0.99 -0.39
C PRO A 111 11.14 1.76 -1.59
N LYS A 112 12.03 2.45 -2.29
CA LYS A 112 11.66 3.24 -3.47
C LYS A 112 11.17 2.35 -4.61
N GLY A 113 10.15 2.81 -5.33
CA GLY A 113 9.75 2.26 -6.63
C GLY A 113 8.67 1.18 -6.60
N LEU A 114 8.06 0.89 -5.45
CA LEU A 114 6.90 0.02 -5.38
C LEU A 114 5.65 0.75 -5.85
N VAL A 115 4.81 0.09 -6.64
CA VAL A 115 3.58 0.66 -7.15
C VAL A 115 2.51 0.64 -6.06
N LEU A 116 1.99 1.81 -5.71
CA LEU A 116 0.97 2.01 -4.68
C LEU A 116 -0.44 2.06 -5.29
N GLY A 117 -0.56 2.44 -6.56
CA GLY A 117 -1.84 2.52 -7.24
C GLY A 117 -1.78 3.42 -8.46
N LYS A 118 -2.96 3.77 -8.97
CA LYS A 118 -3.14 4.65 -10.11
C LYS A 118 -4.11 5.77 -9.76
N ILE A 119 -3.82 7.01 -10.17
CA ILE A 119 -4.70 8.15 -9.90
C ILE A 119 -6.04 7.91 -10.60
N LYS A 120 -7.11 7.90 -9.81
CA LYS A 120 -8.50 7.75 -10.25
C LYS A 120 -9.20 9.10 -10.40
N SER A 121 -8.99 10.01 -9.45
CA SER A 121 -9.52 11.37 -9.51
C SER A 121 -8.55 12.36 -8.87
N VAL A 122 -8.65 13.62 -9.27
CA VAL A 122 -7.87 14.73 -8.72
C VAL A 122 -8.84 15.76 -8.16
N LYS A 123 -8.54 16.26 -6.96
CA LYS A 123 -9.26 17.35 -6.31
C LYS A 123 -8.29 18.49 -6.04
N LYS A 124 -8.53 19.61 -6.71
CA LYS A 124 -7.75 20.84 -6.61
C LYS A 124 -8.67 21.99 -6.27
N VAL A 125 -8.42 22.65 -5.13
CA VAL A 125 -9.17 23.82 -4.67
C VAL A 125 -8.23 25.02 -4.66
N SER A 126 -8.52 26.07 -5.44
CA SER A 126 -7.58 27.17 -5.71
C SER A 126 -7.13 28.00 -4.51
N ARG A 127 -7.78 27.85 -3.34
CA ARG A 127 -7.44 28.56 -2.09
C ARG A 127 -6.69 27.70 -1.09
N GLU A 128 -6.49 26.42 -1.37
CA GLU A 128 -5.76 25.49 -0.50
C GLU A 128 -4.27 25.46 -0.86
N LEU A 129 -3.41 25.21 0.12
CA LEU A 129 -1.96 25.11 -0.11
C LEU A 129 -1.55 23.82 -0.84
N PHE A 130 -2.38 22.79 -0.71
CA PHE A 130 -2.14 21.47 -1.26
C PHE A 130 -3.34 21.02 -2.09
N GLN A 131 -3.09 20.09 -3.01
CA GLN A 131 -4.09 19.35 -3.75
C GLN A 131 -4.00 17.86 -3.39
N GLU A 132 -5.05 17.12 -3.72
CA GLU A 132 -5.13 15.69 -3.41
C GLU A 132 -5.67 14.89 -4.60
N ALA A 133 -5.41 13.59 -4.58
CA ALA A 133 -5.94 12.63 -5.54
C ALA A 133 -6.42 11.37 -4.84
N THR A 134 -7.43 10.72 -5.39
CA THR A 134 -7.79 9.36 -5.00
C THR A 134 -7.06 8.37 -5.90
N LEU A 135 -6.60 7.26 -5.32
CA LEU A 135 -5.95 6.19 -6.04
C LEU A 135 -6.85 4.95 -6.08
N GLU A 136 -6.78 4.21 -7.18
CA GLU A 136 -7.30 2.85 -7.25
C GLU A 136 -6.15 1.84 -7.18
N MET A 137 -6.38 0.74 -6.45
CA MET A 137 -5.47 -0.39 -6.45
C MET A 137 -5.45 -1.06 -7.83
N LEU A 138 -4.27 -1.47 -8.28
CA LEU A 138 -4.11 -2.19 -9.55
C LEU A 138 -4.56 -3.65 -9.47
N LEU A 139 -4.62 -4.19 -8.25
CA LEU A 139 -5.06 -5.54 -7.96
C LEU A 139 -6.18 -5.45 -6.93
N GLU A 140 -7.15 -6.33 -7.02
CA GLU A 140 -8.18 -6.47 -6.01
C GLU A 140 -7.71 -7.47 -4.94
N PRO A 141 -7.29 -7.01 -3.74
CA PRO A 141 -7.11 -7.80 -2.53
C PRO A 141 -7.88 -9.12 -2.45
N ALA A 142 -9.21 -9.03 -2.50
CA ALA A 142 -10.13 -10.15 -2.29
C ALA A 142 -10.02 -11.27 -3.35
N LYS A 143 -9.42 -10.99 -4.50
CA LYS A 143 -9.26 -11.94 -5.62
C LYS A 143 -7.88 -12.60 -5.66
N LEU A 144 -6.97 -12.22 -4.77
CA LEU A 144 -5.61 -12.75 -4.74
C LEU A 144 -5.56 -14.08 -3.98
N THR A 145 -4.98 -15.09 -4.61
CA THR A 145 -4.72 -16.40 -3.98
C THR A 145 -3.27 -16.53 -3.50
N THR A 146 -2.33 -15.88 -4.18
CA THR A 146 -0.90 -15.95 -3.89
C THR A 146 -0.29 -14.56 -3.85
N VAL A 147 0.52 -14.32 -2.82
CA VAL A 147 1.30 -13.09 -2.62
C VAL A 147 2.75 -13.45 -2.28
N PHE A 148 3.61 -12.45 -2.26
CA PHE A 148 5.02 -12.59 -1.92
C PHE A 148 5.35 -11.72 -0.71
N ILE A 149 6.10 -12.31 0.22
CA ILE A 149 6.60 -11.66 1.43
C ILE A 149 8.08 -11.34 1.20
N GLU A 150 8.44 -10.08 1.32
CA GLU A 150 9.79 -9.58 1.13
C GLU A 150 10.29 -8.86 2.39
N ARG A 151 11.47 -9.29 2.86
CA ARG A 151 12.17 -8.63 3.97
C ARG A 151 13.11 -7.56 3.43
N LEU A 152 13.01 -6.37 4.00
CA LEU A 152 13.99 -5.31 3.76
C LEU A 152 15.35 -5.68 4.38
N PRO A 153 16.45 -5.35 3.69
CA PRO A 153 17.81 -5.65 4.16
C PRO A 153 18.16 -4.94 5.47
#